data_AF-A0A1I6FJG6-F1
#
_entry.id   AF-A0A1I6FJG6-F1
#
_cell.length_a   1.000
_cell.length_b   1.000
_cell.length_c   1.000
_cell.angle_alpha   90.00
_cell.angle_beta   90.00
_cell.angle_gamma   90.00
#
_symmetry.space_group_name_H-M   'P 1'
#
loop_
_entity.id
_entity.type
_entity.pdbx_description
1 polymer ?
#
loop_
_entity_poly.entity_id
_entity_poly.type
_entity_poly.pdbx_seq_one_letter_code
_entity_poly.pdbx_strand_id
1 'polypeptide(L)'
;MRRAGARAVIPSTEMSNDNDLDVPIGWLCADHVAGDLLVYADPGLSPACFEYRVTHSVLALTMFVADVPTLPGRVPAMRLASMRHRLSSSWEWGDWCANSLQRCMSGNVAAESLRLARSALHWLEGGRLVAQLDRTNRWGIDGAVQLPEGGADLGVTHARRVLDVHLRQR
;
A
#
# COMPACT_ATOMS: atom_id res chain seq x y z
N MET A 1 5.28 -49.97 50.41
CA MET A 1 4.45 -49.23 49.42
C MET A 1 4.37 -47.76 49.82
N ARG A 2 5.09 -46.85 49.13
CA ARG A 2 4.84 -45.40 49.09
C ARG A 2 5.42 -44.87 47.77
N ARG A 3 4.57 -44.60 46.78
CA ARG A 3 4.96 -43.89 45.55
C ARG A 3 4.74 -42.40 45.80
N ALA A 4 5.81 -41.61 45.79
CA ALA A 4 5.76 -40.16 45.78
C ALA A 4 5.33 -39.70 44.37
N GLY A 5 4.14 -39.13 44.26
CA GLY A 5 3.67 -38.50 43.02
C GLY A 5 4.33 -37.15 42.85
N ALA A 6 5.27 -37.03 41.91
CA ALA A 6 5.76 -35.75 41.44
C ALA A 6 4.63 -35.08 40.64
N ARG A 7 4.03 -34.04 41.21
CA ARG A 7 3.05 -33.18 40.54
C ARG A 7 3.82 -32.30 39.57
N ALA A 8 3.80 -32.66 38.28
CA ALA A 8 4.31 -31.81 37.21
C ALA A 8 3.48 -30.53 37.20
N VAL A 9 4.08 -29.43 37.66
CA VAL A 9 3.57 -28.08 37.43
C VAL A 9 3.91 -27.79 35.98
N ILE A 10 2.92 -27.92 35.10
CA ILE A 10 3.00 -27.38 33.75
C ILE A 10 2.87 -25.86 33.95
N PRO A 11 3.87 -25.04 33.61
CA PRO A 11 3.67 -23.60 33.58
C PRO A 11 2.66 -23.33 32.45
N SER A 12 1.41 -23.10 32.83
CA SER A 12 0.43 -22.53 31.92
C SER A 12 0.93 -21.14 31.58
N THR A 13 1.40 -20.95 30.35
CA THR A 13 1.60 -19.62 29.79
C THR A 13 0.22 -18.98 29.72
N GLU A 14 -0.12 -18.18 30.73
CA GLU A 14 -1.20 -17.20 30.60
C GLU A 14 -0.75 -16.25 29.50
N MET A 15 -1.12 -16.56 28.25
CA MET A 15 -1.11 -15.57 27.20
C MET A 15 -2.12 -14.52 27.63
N SER A 16 -1.61 -13.36 28.05
CA SER A 16 -2.43 -12.18 28.27
C SER A 16 -3.15 -11.91 26.96
N ASN A 17 -4.43 -12.27 26.87
CA ASN A 17 -5.28 -12.05 25.70
C ASN A 17 -5.70 -10.56 25.59
N ASP A 18 -4.80 -9.64 25.95
CA ASP A 18 -5.05 -8.20 26.00
C ASP A 18 -4.45 -7.46 24.79
N ASN A 19 -4.18 -8.20 23.72
CA ASN A 19 -3.80 -7.64 22.44
C ASN A 19 -4.82 -8.12 21.42
N ASP A 20 -5.98 -7.47 21.41
CA ASP A 20 -6.94 -7.57 20.31
C ASP A 20 -6.15 -7.23 19.04
N LEU A 21 -5.80 -8.25 18.26
CA LEU A 21 -4.91 -8.13 17.13
C LEU A 21 -5.67 -7.30 16.08
N ASP A 22 -5.36 -6.01 15.98
CA ASP A 22 -5.94 -5.11 14.98
C ASP A 22 -5.48 -5.55 13.58
N VAL A 23 -6.16 -6.56 13.02
CA VAL A 23 -5.81 -7.13 11.72
C VAL A 23 -6.11 -6.09 10.65
N PRO A 24 -5.12 -5.71 9.82
CA PRO A 24 -5.28 -4.62 8.85
C PRO A 24 -6.03 -5.07 7.58
N ILE A 25 -7.22 -5.65 7.74
CA ILE A 25 -7.98 -6.28 6.65
C ILE A 25 -8.20 -5.30 5.49
N GLY A 26 -8.56 -4.05 5.78
CA GLY A 26 -8.80 -3.04 4.74
C GLY A 26 -7.57 -2.78 3.86
N TRP A 27 -6.40 -2.64 4.47
CA TRP A 27 -5.15 -2.49 3.72
C TRP A 27 -4.78 -3.77 2.96
N LEU A 28 -4.84 -4.94 3.61
CA LEU A 28 -4.47 -6.22 2.99
C LEU A 28 -5.35 -6.56 1.79
N CYS A 29 -6.64 -6.25 1.84
CA CYS A 29 -7.51 -6.46 0.69
C CYS A 29 -7.18 -5.49 -0.46
N ALA A 30 -6.88 -4.23 -0.17
CA ALA A 30 -6.47 -3.27 -1.21
C ALA A 30 -5.14 -3.67 -1.86
N ASP A 31 -4.17 -4.10 -1.04
CA ASP A 31 -2.85 -4.60 -1.44
C ASP A 31 -2.99 -5.84 -2.36
N HIS A 32 -3.83 -6.79 -1.96
CA HIS A 32 -4.09 -7.99 -2.75
C HIS A 32 -4.75 -7.68 -4.11
N VAL A 33 -5.83 -6.90 -4.11
CA VAL A 33 -6.55 -6.55 -5.34
C VAL A 33 -5.68 -5.69 -6.27
N ALA A 34 -4.81 -4.84 -5.74
CA ALA A 34 -3.83 -4.11 -6.54
C ALA A 34 -2.85 -5.06 -7.25
N GLY A 35 -2.42 -6.13 -6.56
CA GLY A 35 -1.60 -7.19 -7.15
C GLY A 35 -2.31 -7.90 -8.30
N ASP A 36 -3.58 -8.26 -8.11
CA ASP A 36 -4.40 -8.89 -9.15
C ASP A 36 -4.57 -8.00 -10.38
N LEU A 37 -4.83 -6.70 -10.19
CA LEU A 37 -4.93 -5.75 -11.31
C LEU A 37 -3.62 -5.66 -12.10
N LEU A 38 -2.49 -5.62 -11.39
CA LEU A 38 -1.17 -5.47 -11.99
C LEU A 38 -0.75 -6.73 -12.76
N VAL A 39 -0.86 -7.90 -12.14
CA VAL A 39 -0.54 -9.20 -12.77
C VAL A 39 -1.40 -9.43 -14.01
N TYR A 40 -2.66 -9.01 -13.98
CA TYR A 40 -3.53 -9.10 -15.15
C TYR A 40 -3.08 -8.19 -16.30
N ALA A 41 -2.69 -6.95 -15.99
CA ALA A 41 -2.32 -5.97 -17.01
C ALA A 41 -0.90 -6.17 -17.56
N ASP A 42 0.01 -6.70 -16.75
CA ASP A 42 1.41 -6.95 -17.11
C ASP A 42 1.94 -8.23 -16.42
N PRO A 43 1.62 -9.43 -16.94
CA PRO A 43 1.99 -10.70 -16.32
C PRO A 43 3.49 -10.99 -16.35
N GLY A 44 4.27 -10.24 -17.16
CA GLY A 44 5.72 -10.38 -17.24
C GLY A 44 6.49 -9.57 -16.21
N LEU A 45 5.82 -8.67 -15.49
CA LEU A 45 6.46 -7.76 -14.54
C LEU A 45 6.73 -8.47 -13.21
N SER A 46 8.01 -8.69 -12.90
CA SER A 46 8.42 -9.36 -11.67
C SER A 46 8.07 -8.53 -10.42
N PRO A 47 7.52 -9.15 -9.34
CA PRO A 47 7.29 -8.47 -8.06
C PRO A 47 8.55 -7.87 -7.41
N ALA A 48 9.73 -8.37 -7.78
CA ALA A 48 11.00 -7.84 -7.31
C ALA A 48 11.40 -6.53 -8.01
N CYS A 49 10.82 -6.21 -9.16
CA CYS A 49 11.12 -5.00 -9.91
C CYS A 49 10.59 -3.75 -9.22
N PHE A 50 11.30 -2.65 -9.37
CA PHE A 50 10.93 -1.37 -8.79
C PHE A 50 9.58 -0.88 -9.34
N GLU A 51 9.39 -0.98 -10.65
CA GLU A 51 8.18 -0.62 -11.39
C GLU A 51 6.95 -1.33 -10.82
N TYR A 52 7.09 -2.63 -10.51
CA TYR A 52 6.01 -3.40 -9.90
C TYR A 52 5.62 -2.78 -8.56
N ARG A 53 6.61 -2.59 -7.68
CA ARG A 53 6.38 -2.14 -6.30
C ARG A 53 5.79 -0.74 -6.23
N VAL A 54 6.27 0.20 -7.07
CA VAL A 54 5.70 1.56 -7.12
C VAL A 54 4.28 1.56 -7.68
N THR A 55 4.02 0.78 -8.73
CA THR A 55 2.69 0.70 -9.35
C THR A 55 1.68 0.07 -8.40
N HIS A 56 2.07 -1.04 -7.79
CA HIS A 56 1.28 -1.77 -6.81
C HIS A 56 0.94 -0.90 -5.60
N SER A 57 1.93 -0.22 -5.02
CA SER A 57 1.71 0.68 -3.89
C SER A 57 0.74 1.83 -4.24
N VAL A 58 0.87 2.42 -5.43
CA VAL A 58 -0.04 3.47 -5.91
C VAL A 58 -1.46 2.94 -6.06
N LEU A 59 -1.64 1.76 -6.66
CA LEU A 59 -2.95 1.12 -6.82
C LEU A 59 -3.59 0.80 -5.47
N ALA A 60 -2.86 0.16 -4.56
CA ALA A 60 -3.33 -0.21 -3.23
C ALA A 60 -3.75 1.02 -2.42
N LEU A 61 -2.92 2.05 -2.38
CA LEU A 61 -3.25 3.33 -1.74
C LEU A 61 -4.52 3.94 -2.32
N THR A 62 -4.61 4.02 -3.65
CA THR A 62 -5.74 4.64 -4.32
C THR A 62 -7.04 3.89 -4.01
N MET A 63 -7.01 2.55 -3.99
CA MET A 63 -8.17 1.74 -3.60
C MET A 63 -8.56 1.96 -2.14
N PHE A 64 -7.57 1.90 -1.25
CA PHE A 64 -7.78 2.04 0.19
C PHE A 64 -8.39 3.39 0.55
N VAL A 65 -7.81 4.50 0.06
CA VAL A 65 -8.29 5.84 0.41
C VAL A 65 -9.57 6.26 -0.34
N ALA A 66 -9.89 5.62 -1.47
CA ALA A 66 -11.14 5.82 -2.18
C ALA A 66 -12.27 4.88 -1.70
N ASP A 67 -12.00 4.06 -0.68
CA ASP A 67 -12.93 3.07 -0.13
C ASP A 67 -13.56 2.19 -1.23
N VAL A 68 -12.70 1.71 -2.13
CA VAL A 68 -13.12 0.85 -3.24
C VAL A 68 -13.44 -0.53 -2.67
N PRO A 69 -14.60 -1.13 -2.96
CA PRO A 69 -14.90 -2.47 -2.49
C PRO A 69 -13.86 -3.47 -3.02
N THR A 70 -13.08 -4.05 -2.11
CA THR A 70 -11.96 -4.97 -2.38
C THR A 70 -12.37 -6.44 -2.32
N LEU A 71 -13.65 -6.75 -2.55
CA LEU A 71 -14.11 -8.14 -2.57
C LEU A 71 -13.52 -8.87 -3.80
N PRO A 72 -13.10 -10.14 -3.65
CA PRO A 72 -12.59 -10.93 -4.76
C PRO A 72 -13.69 -11.09 -5.82
N GLY A 73 -13.40 -10.71 -7.08
CA GLY A 73 -14.26 -11.09 -8.22
C GLY A 73 -14.52 -10.04 -9.31
N ARG A 74 -14.39 -8.74 -9.05
CA ARG A 74 -14.20 -7.64 -10.03
C ARG A 74 -14.52 -6.30 -9.37
N VAL A 75 -13.55 -5.41 -9.28
CA VAL A 75 -13.81 -3.99 -8.97
C VAL A 75 -14.74 -3.40 -10.05
N PRO A 76 -15.85 -2.71 -9.73
CA PRO A 76 -16.76 -2.16 -10.75
C PRO A 76 -16.06 -1.19 -11.72
N ALA A 77 -16.45 -1.19 -13.00
CA ALA A 77 -15.84 -0.33 -14.04
C ALA A 77 -15.88 1.16 -13.64
N MET A 78 -17.01 1.62 -13.09
CA MET A 78 -17.17 2.99 -12.60
C MET A 78 -16.18 3.35 -11.47
N ARG A 79 -15.84 2.38 -10.61
CA ARG A 79 -14.84 2.57 -9.55
C ARG A 79 -13.43 2.67 -10.13
N LEU A 80 -13.09 1.79 -11.09
CA LEU A 80 -11.82 1.87 -11.82
C LEU A 80 -11.68 3.18 -12.60
N ALA A 81 -12.76 3.68 -13.22
CA ALA A 81 -12.78 4.97 -13.91
C ALA A 81 -12.56 6.15 -12.93
N SER A 82 -13.18 6.07 -11.74
CA SER A 82 -12.98 7.07 -10.68
C SER A 82 -11.54 7.08 -10.17
N MET A 83 -10.95 5.89 -9.94
CA MET A 83 -9.54 5.77 -9.58
C MET A 83 -8.63 6.34 -10.67
N ARG A 84 -8.90 6.01 -11.95
CA ARG A 84 -8.15 6.52 -13.10
C ARG A 84 -8.15 8.05 -13.13
N HIS A 85 -9.27 8.69 -12.81
CA HIS A 85 -9.35 10.14 -12.76
C HIS A 85 -8.42 10.74 -11.70
N ARG A 86 -8.27 10.09 -10.54
CA ARG A 86 -7.35 10.51 -9.45
C ARG A 86 -5.87 10.41 -9.84
N LEU A 87 -5.53 9.58 -10.83
CA LEU A 87 -4.17 9.36 -11.31
C LEU A 87 -3.83 10.27 -12.51
N SER A 88 -4.31 11.52 -12.53
CA SER A 88 -3.99 12.52 -13.57
C SER A 88 -2.62 13.16 -13.35
N SER A 89 -2.29 13.42 -12.08
CA SER A 89 -1.08 14.10 -11.63
C SER A 89 -0.61 13.45 -10.34
N SER A 90 0.65 13.09 -10.27
CA SER A 90 1.25 12.47 -9.09
C SER A 90 1.30 13.40 -7.88
N TRP A 91 1.46 14.70 -8.11
CA TRP A 91 1.39 15.72 -7.07
C TRP A 91 -0.02 15.80 -6.47
N GLU A 92 -1.04 15.97 -7.33
CA GLU A 92 -2.44 16.07 -6.88
C GLU A 92 -2.91 14.77 -6.22
N TRP A 93 -2.46 13.63 -6.76
CA TRP A 93 -2.71 12.32 -6.19
C TRP A 93 -2.11 12.18 -4.79
N GLY A 94 -0.85 12.60 -4.59
CA GLY A 94 -0.17 12.54 -3.29
C GLY A 94 -0.87 13.40 -2.24
N ASP A 95 -1.20 14.66 -2.57
CA ASP A 95 -1.95 15.55 -1.68
C ASP A 95 -3.33 14.99 -1.34
N TRP A 96 -4.04 14.45 -2.34
CA TRP A 96 -5.32 13.78 -2.12
C TRP A 96 -5.21 12.57 -1.19
N CYS A 97 -4.18 11.72 -1.36
CA CYS A 97 -3.90 10.58 -0.48
C CYS A 97 -3.64 11.03 0.96
N ALA A 98 -2.76 12.01 1.17
CA ALA A 98 -2.43 12.54 2.49
C ALA A 98 -3.69 13.08 3.20
N ASN A 99 -4.47 13.91 2.50
CA ASN A 99 -5.73 14.45 3.01
C ASN A 99 -6.77 13.36 3.30
N SER A 100 -6.82 12.30 2.49
CA SER A 100 -7.74 11.18 2.69
C SER A 100 -7.37 10.33 3.90
N LEU A 101 -6.07 10.02 4.07
CA LEU A 101 -5.58 9.29 5.24
C LEU A 101 -5.82 10.06 6.54
N GLN A 102 -5.73 11.41 6.50
CA GLN A 102 -6.11 12.26 7.62
C GLN A 102 -7.58 12.08 8.01
N ARG A 103 -8.48 12.05 7.01
CA ARG A 103 -9.91 11.81 7.25
C ARG A 103 -10.19 10.41 7.80
N CYS A 104 -9.49 9.39 7.30
CA CYS A 104 -9.67 8.02 7.76
C CYS A 104 -9.29 7.83 9.24
N MET A 105 -8.38 8.65 9.80
CA MET A 105 -8.09 8.63 11.24
C MET A 105 -9.27 9.00 12.14
N SER A 106 -10.22 9.77 11.61
CA SER A 106 -11.44 10.13 12.33
C SER A 106 -12.57 9.11 12.11
N GLY A 107 -12.33 8.07 11.31
CA GLY A 107 -13.30 7.03 10.96
C GLY A 107 -13.04 5.70 11.65
N ASN A 108 -13.86 4.69 11.33
CA ASN A 108 -13.76 3.34 11.87
C ASN A 108 -12.80 2.45 11.05
N VAL A 109 -11.60 2.94 10.77
CA VAL A 109 -10.57 2.19 10.04
C VAL A 109 -9.56 1.65 11.05
N ALA A 110 -9.22 0.35 10.93
CA ALA A 110 -8.16 -0.29 11.70
C ALA A 110 -6.89 0.56 11.71
N ALA A 111 -6.35 0.84 12.90
CA ALA A 111 -5.17 1.67 13.10
C ALA A 111 -3.96 1.11 12.35
N GLU A 112 -3.85 -0.22 12.33
CA GLU A 112 -2.78 -0.92 11.61
C GLU A 112 -2.92 -0.78 10.08
N SER A 113 -4.14 -0.75 9.55
CA SER A 113 -4.37 -0.46 8.11
C SER A 113 -3.89 0.95 7.75
N LEU A 114 -4.18 1.92 8.61
CA LEU A 114 -3.74 3.31 8.41
C LEU A 114 -2.22 3.45 8.53
N ARG A 115 -1.59 2.70 9.43
CA ARG A 115 -0.13 2.67 9.59
C ARG A 115 0.57 2.15 8.33
N LEU A 116 0.08 1.05 7.77
CA LEU A 116 0.62 0.47 6.53
C LEU A 116 0.41 1.41 5.34
N ALA A 117 -0.80 1.98 5.19
CA ALA A 117 -1.08 2.94 4.13
C ALA A 117 -0.18 4.18 4.20
N ARG A 118 0.01 4.76 5.39
CA ARG A 118 0.95 5.89 5.57
C ARG A 118 2.38 5.52 5.24
N SER A 119 2.81 4.32 5.63
CA SER A 119 4.16 3.83 5.33
C SER A 119 4.38 3.69 3.83
N ALA A 120 3.38 3.18 3.10
CA ALA A 120 3.41 3.09 1.64
C ALA A 120 3.47 4.48 0.97
N LEU A 121 2.66 5.44 1.43
CA LEU A 121 2.68 6.81 0.92
C LEU A 121 4.05 7.47 1.16
N HIS A 122 4.58 7.34 2.38
CA HIS A 122 5.90 7.87 2.72
C HIS A 122 7.02 7.23 1.90
N TRP A 123 6.95 5.94 1.62
CA TRP A 123 7.94 5.27 0.76
C TRP A 123 7.90 5.80 -0.68
N LEU A 124 6.72 6.03 -1.24
CA LEU A 124 6.55 6.63 -2.57
C LEU A 124 7.02 8.08 -2.62
N GLU A 125 6.77 8.85 -1.57
CA GLU A 125 7.26 10.22 -1.40
C GLU A 125 8.75 10.28 -1.07
N GLY A 126 9.34 9.25 -0.48
CA GLY A 126 10.78 9.14 -0.24
C GLY A 126 11.58 9.25 -1.54
N GLY A 127 11.04 8.73 -2.65
CA GLY A 127 11.60 8.93 -3.99
C GLY A 127 11.41 10.36 -4.51
N ARG A 128 10.42 11.10 -3.99
CA ARG A 128 10.20 12.52 -4.28
C ARG A 128 11.14 13.42 -3.46
N LEU A 129 11.40 13.09 -2.19
CA LEU A 129 12.32 13.82 -1.30
C LEU A 129 13.76 13.70 -1.76
N VAL A 130 14.21 12.50 -2.16
CA VAL A 130 15.57 12.31 -2.71
C VAL A 130 15.73 13.04 -4.05
N ALA A 131 14.75 12.94 -4.97
CA ALA A 131 14.77 13.66 -6.24
C ALA A 131 14.72 15.18 -6.10
N GLN A 132 13.90 15.68 -5.17
CA GLN A 132 13.79 17.12 -4.92
C GLN A 132 15.07 17.65 -4.25
N LEU A 133 15.68 16.89 -3.34
CA LEU A 133 17.00 17.20 -2.80
C LEU A 133 18.06 17.17 -3.91
N ASP A 134 18.08 16.16 -4.79
CA ASP A 134 19.03 16.08 -5.92
C ASP A 134 18.92 17.28 -6.88
N ARG A 135 17.68 17.66 -7.26
CA ARG A 135 17.43 18.89 -8.04
C ARG A 135 17.89 20.18 -7.33
N THR A 136 17.97 20.16 -6.00
CA THR A 136 18.41 21.31 -5.20
C THR A 136 19.90 21.21 -4.81
N ASN A 137 20.54 20.04 -4.98
CA ASN A 137 21.88 19.76 -4.48
C ASN A 137 22.95 20.01 -5.55
N ARG A 138 23.31 21.28 -5.72
CA ARG A 138 24.51 21.74 -6.45
C ARG A 138 25.84 21.35 -5.76
N TRP A 139 25.83 20.54 -4.67
CA TRP A 139 26.98 20.37 -3.78
C TRP A 139 27.29 18.92 -3.33
N GLY A 140 27.20 17.95 -4.24
CA GLY A 140 28.03 16.72 -4.25
C GLY A 140 28.27 15.99 -2.91
N ILE A 141 27.24 15.41 -2.31
CA ILE A 141 27.36 14.46 -1.19
C ILE A 141 26.65 13.15 -1.55
N ASP A 142 27.47 12.14 -1.87
CA ASP A 142 27.07 10.76 -2.21
C ASP A 142 26.77 9.93 -0.95
N GLY A 143 25.64 9.22 -0.93
CA GLY A 143 25.40 8.18 0.08
C GLY A 143 23.94 7.81 0.40
N ALA A 144 22.94 8.53 -0.11
CA ALA A 144 21.55 8.06 0.00
C ALA A 144 21.29 7.02 -1.09
N VAL A 145 20.70 5.87 -0.74
CA VAL A 145 20.12 4.93 -1.72
C VAL A 145 19.14 5.73 -2.57
N GLN A 146 19.58 6.13 -3.76
CA GLN A 146 18.77 6.88 -4.71
C GLN A 146 17.66 5.95 -5.17
N LEU A 147 16.46 6.17 -4.64
CA LEU A 147 15.26 5.77 -5.35
C LEU A 147 15.31 6.50 -6.71
N PRO A 148 15.03 5.83 -7.83
CA PRO A 148 14.86 6.52 -9.11
C PRO A 148 13.92 7.71 -8.89
N GLU A 149 14.30 8.88 -9.39
CA GLU A 149 13.52 10.09 -9.19
C GLU A 149 12.03 9.83 -9.46
N GLY A 150 11.14 10.22 -8.53
CA GLY A 150 9.70 10.20 -8.80
C GLY A 150 9.05 8.81 -8.80
N GLY A 151 9.29 7.97 -7.78
CA GLY A 151 8.55 6.71 -7.59
C GLY A 151 7.02 6.89 -7.65
N ALA A 152 6.50 8.01 -7.12
CA ALA A 152 5.10 8.40 -7.28
C ALA A 152 4.72 8.72 -8.74
N ASP A 153 5.57 9.42 -9.49
CA ASP A 153 5.33 9.79 -10.89
C ASP A 153 5.26 8.55 -11.79
N LEU A 154 6.26 7.67 -11.66
CA LEU A 154 6.32 6.40 -12.37
C LEU A 154 5.13 5.51 -11.98
N GLY A 155 4.89 5.34 -10.67
CA GLY A 155 3.81 4.53 -10.15
C GLY A 155 2.43 5.01 -10.59
N VAL A 156 2.17 6.32 -10.57
CA VAL A 156 0.90 6.92 -11.03
C VAL A 156 0.71 6.74 -12.53
N THR A 157 1.78 6.93 -13.32
CA THR A 157 1.75 6.73 -14.77
C THR A 157 1.46 5.27 -15.13
N HIS A 158 2.16 4.32 -14.51
CA HIS A 158 1.93 2.90 -14.74
C HIS A 158 0.57 2.44 -14.20
N ALA A 159 0.16 2.87 -13.01
CA ALA A 159 -1.14 2.53 -12.44
C ALA A 159 -2.28 3.02 -13.34
N ARG A 160 -2.16 4.21 -13.92
CA ARG A 160 -3.10 4.73 -14.91
C ARG A 160 -3.20 3.83 -16.14
N ARG A 161 -2.06 3.32 -16.65
CA ARG A 161 -2.00 2.36 -17.77
C ARG A 161 -2.63 1.01 -17.41
N VAL A 162 -2.41 0.50 -16.20
CA VAL A 162 -3.06 -0.71 -15.69
C VAL A 162 -4.58 -0.55 -15.72
N LEU A 163 -5.10 0.56 -15.18
CA LEU A 163 -6.54 0.82 -15.19
C LEU A 163 -7.11 0.95 -16.61
N ASP A 164 -6.36 1.50 -17.57
CA ASP A 164 -6.76 1.53 -18.99
C ASP A 164 -6.93 0.15 -19.62
N VAL A 165 -6.08 -0.81 -19.26
CA VAL A 165 -6.21 -2.19 -19.75
C VAL A 165 -7.52 -2.80 -19.24
N HIS A 166 -7.80 -2.64 -17.94
CA HIS A 166 -9.02 -3.18 -17.32
C HIS A 166 -10.31 -2.51 -17.81
N LEU A 167 -10.27 -1.20 -18.08
CA LEU A 167 -11.43 -0.44 -18.57
C LEU A 167 -11.78 -0.76 -20.03
N ARG A 168 -10.81 -1.16 -20.87
CA ARG A 168 -11.06 -1.53 -22.28
C ARG A 168 -11.73 -2.88 -22.47
N GLN A 169 -11.82 -3.69 -21.43
CA GLN A 169 -12.33 -5.06 -21.47
C GLN A 169 -13.74 -5.21 -20.85
N ARG A 170 -14.43 -4.09 -20.65
CA ARG A 170 -15.77 -4.02 -20.06
C ARG A 170 -16.67 -3.18 -20.93
#